data_AF-A0A7R9BHR3-F1
#
_entry.id   AF-A0A7R9BHR3-F1
#
_cell.length_a   1.000
_cell.length_b   1.000
_cell.length_c   1.000
_cell.angle_alpha   90.00
_cell.angle_beta   90.00
_cell.angle_gamma   90.00
#
_symmetry.space_group_name_H-M   'P 1'
#
loop_
_entity.id
_entity.type
_entity.pdbx_description
1 polymer ?
#
loop_
_entity_poly.entity_id
_entity_poly.type
_entity_poly.pdbx_seq_one_letter_code
_entity_poly.pdbx_strand_id
1 'polypeptide(L)'
;MCDAEDELTIPRASINKMMKEMLPNVRVSNEAKELVMNCCTEFVHVIASRANEVCNQNQKKTIMPDHVLGALNEAGFGDFVNEAKEVLKGCKEMQAQRRKHSTRLENLGIPEEELLRQQQELFAKAREEQLQVETQQWQQIQAEVQKKLEEENRGSTSTAVVDEDDDYS
;
A
#
# COMPACT_ATOMS: atom_id res chain seq x y z
N MET A 1 35.67 3.53 -11.28
CA MET A 1 34.96 4.82 -11.41
C MET A 1 33.51 4.45 -11.25
N CYS A 2 32.95 4.60 -10.05
CA CYS A 2 31.56 4.25 -9.80
C CYS A 2 30.70 5.29 -10.52
N ASP A 3 29.85 4.84 -11.44
CA ASP A 3 29.00 5.70 -12.25
C ASP A 3 28.11 6.58 -11.34
N ALA A 4 28.15 7.88 -11.58
CA ALA A 4 27.44 8.92 -10.83
C ALA A 4 25.92 8.94 -11.09
N GLU A 5 25.38 7.89 -11.73
CA GLU A 5 24.00 7.84 -12.25
C GLU A 5 23.02 7.22 -11.25
N ASP A 6 23.50 6.61 -10.14
CA ASP A 6 22.70 6.05 -9.03
C ASP A 6 22.87 6.84 -7.72
N GLU A 7 23.06 8.16 -7.79
CA GLU A 7 23.05 9.01 -6.59
C GLU A 7 21.63 9.02 -5.99
N LEU A 8 21.47 8.36 -4.83
CA LEU A 8 20.23 8.30 -4.07
C LEU A 8 19.83 9.71 -3.60
N THR A 9 19.09 10.42 -4.45
CA THR A 9 18.62 11.78 -4.17
C THR A 9 17.21 11.77 -3.61
N ILE A 10 16.88 12.80 -2.83
CA ILE A 10 15.51 13.05 -2.38
C ILE A 10 14.65 13.32 -3.62
N PRO A 11 13.42 12.77 -3.73
CA PRO A 11 12.59 12.99 -4.90
C PRO A 11 12.40 14.47 -5.22
N ARG A 12 12.64 14.84 -6.48
CA ARG A 12 12.49 16.21 -7.01
C ARG A 12 11.18 16.87 -6.60
N ALA A 13 10.08 16.10 -6.60
CA ALA A 13 8.76 16.57 -6.21
C ALA A 13 8.69 17.04 -4.74
N SER A 14 9.35 16.33 -3.83
CA SER A 14 9.38 16.65 -2.40
C SER A 14 10.12 17.96 -2.16
N ILE A 15 11.29 18.14 -2.77
CA ILE A 15 12.08 19.38 -2.66
C ILE A 15 11.33 20.56 -3.29
N ASN A 16 10.73 20.37 -4.45
CA ASN A 16 9.90 21.40 -5.10
C ASN A 16 8.69 21.80 -4.25
N LYS A 17 8.05 20.84 -3.57
CA LYS A 17 6.95 21.11 -2.66
C LYS A 17 7.42 21.93 -1.45
N MET A 18 8.51 21.51 -0.80
CA MET A 18 9.11 22.24 0.33
C MET A 18 9.48 23.68 -0.05
N MET A 19 10.13 23.90 -1.20
CA MET A 19 10.49 25.25 -1.64
C MET A 19 9.26 26.14 -1.87
N LYS A 20 8.17 25.60 -2.43
CA LYS A 20 6.93 26.36 -2.63
C LYS A 20 6.23 26.70 -1.31
N GLU A 21 6.29 25.80 -0.32
CA GLU A 21 5.73 26.04 1.01
C GLU A 21 6.51 27.12 1.76
N MET A 22 7.85 27.11 1.65
CA MET A 22 8.72 28.12 2.27
C MET A 22 8.71 29.47 1.53
N LEU A 23 8.54 29.46 0.21
CA LEU A 23 8.62 30.64 -0.66
C LEU A 23 7.42 30.71 -1.63
N PRO A 24 6.19 30.99 -1.15
CA PRO A 24 4.96 30.83 -1.93
C PRO A 24 4.85 31.73 -3.16
N ASN A 25 5.48 32.91 -3.14
CA ASN A 25 5.36 33.92 -4.19
C ASN A 25 6.66 34.14 -4.98
N VAL A 26 7.65 33.25 -4.83
CA VAL A 26 8.97 33.40 -5.44
C VAL A 26 9.16 32.38 -6.56
N ARG A 27 9.63 32.86 -7.73
CA ARG A 27 10.04 31.98 -8.82
C ARG A 27 11.48 31.54 -8.60
N VAL A 28 11.68 30.24 -8.39
CA VAL A 28 13.01 29.63 -8.25
C VAL A 28 13.45 29.06 -9.61
N SER A 29 14.66 29.41 -10.06
CA SER A 29 15.22 28.89 -11.32
C SER A 29 15.48 27.39 -11.23
N ASN A 30 15.55 26.70 -12.38
CA ASN A 30 15.82 25.26 -12.37
C ASN A 30 17.22 24.95 -11.82
N GLU A 31 18.22 25.78 -12.14
CA GLU A 31 19.58 25.65 -11.62
C GLU A 31 19.63 25.75 -10.08
N ALA A 32 18.90 26.69 -9.49
CA ALA A 32 18.83 26.81 -8.03
C ALA A 32 18.14 25.59 -7.38
N LYS A 33 17.14 25.00 -8.04
CA LYS A 33 16.49 23.77 -7.56
C LYS A 33 17.45 22.59 -7.58
N GLU A 34 18.24 22.44 -8.65
CA GLU A 34 19.29 21.41 -8.72
C GLU A 34 20.33 21.60 -7.62
N LEU A 35 20.78 22.84 -7.41
CA LEU A 35 21.74 23.14 -6.35
C LEU A 35 21.19 22.76 -4.97
N VAL A 36 19.94 23.10 -4.65
CA VAL A 36 19.31 22.75 -3.38
C VAL A 36 19.24 21.23 -3.21
N MET A 37 18.93 20.46 -4.26
CA MET A 37 18.91 19.00 -4.17
C MET A 37 20.29 18.43 -3.85
N ASN A 38 21.33 18.93 -4.50
CA ASN A 38 22.71 18.51 -4.23
C ASN A 38 23.11 18.85 -2.79
N CYS A 39 22.75 20.05 -2.31
CA CYS A 39 22.96 20.44 -0.92
C CYS A 39 22.21 19.54 0.08
N CYS A 40 21.00 19.06 -0.25
CA CYS A 40 20.28 18.12 0.60
C CYS A 40 21.00 16.77 0.71
N THR A 41 21.53 16.25 -0.40
CA THR A 41 22.32 15.02 -0.40
C THR A 41 23.62 15.20 0.40
N GLU A 42 24.35 16.29 0.15
CA GLU A 42 25.56 16.64 0.90
C GLU A 42 25.28 16.79 2.40
N PHE A 43 24.17 17.44 2.78
CA PHE A 43 23.77 17.58 4.17
C PHE A 43 23.64 16.23 4.87
N VAL A 44 22.99 15.25 4.23
CA VAL A 44 22.87 13.89 4.78
C VAL A 44 24.25 13.27 4.97
N HIS A 45 25.15 13.41 4.00
CA HIS A 45 26.52 12.89 4.11
C HIS A 45 27.34 13.55 5.21
N VAL A 46 27.23 14.87 5.37
CA VAL A 46 27.94 15.64 6.41
C VAL A 46 27.48 15.20 7.80
N ILE A 47 26.18 15.10 8.01
CA ILE A 47 25.62 14.69 9.31
C ILE A 47 25.92 13.21 9.58
N ALA A 48 25.79 12.32 8.59
CA ALA A 48 26.11 10.91 8.76
C ALA A 48 27.59 10.69 9.11
N SER A 49 28.50 11.42 8.47
CA SER A 49 29.93 11.34 8.73
C SER A 49 30.28 11.81 10.15
N ARG A 50 29.77 12.97 10.57
CA ARG A 50 29.95 13.47 11.95
C ARG A 50 29.32 12.56 12.99
N ALA A 51 28.11 12.04 12.73
CA ALA A 51 27.47 11.10 13.64
C ALA A 51 28.25 9.79 13.79
N ASN A 52 28.91 9.34 12.72
CA ASN A 52 29.82 8.20 12.74
C ASN A 52 31.08 8.49 13.57
N GLU A 53 31.66 9.68 13.44
CA GLU A 53 32.79 10.12 14.28
C GLU A 53 32.42 10.13 15.76
N VAL A 54 31.30 10.76 16.13
CA VAL A 54 30.77 10.78 17.51
C VAL A 54 30.49 9.36 18.02
N CYS A 55 29.94 8.49 17.17
CA CYS A 55 29.69 7.09 17.51
C CYS A 55 30.99 6.34 17.86
N ASN A 56 32.02 6.53 17.05
CA ASN A 56 33.33 5.90 17.24
C ASN A 56 34.05 6.44 18.47
N GLN A 57 33.97 7.75 18.72
CA GLN A 57 34.49 8.38 19.94
C GLN A 57 33.82 7.80 21.20
N ASN A 58 32.51 7.52 21.13
CA ASN A 58 31.75 6.86 22.19
C ASN A 58 31.99 5.34 22.28
N GLN A 59 32.95 4.80 21.52
CA GLN A 59 33.28 3.37 21.43
C GLN A 59 32.08 2.47 21.09
N LYS A 60 31.12 2.97 20.30
CA LYS A 60 29.95 2.22 19.84
C LYS A 60 30.08 1.85 18.38
N LYS A 61 29.48 0.72 17.99
CA LYS A 61 29.45 0.22 16.60
C LYS A 61 28.15 0.53 15.86
N THR A 62 27.19 1.13 16.54
CA THR A 62 25.86 1.44 16.00
C THR A 62 25.59 2.91 16.26
N ILE A 63 25.29 3.65 15.18
CA ILE A 63 24.92 5.05 15.27
C ILE A 63 23.55 5.13 15.95
N MET A 64 23.52 5.74 17.14
CA MET A 64 22.32 5.95 17.93
C MET A 64 21.78 7.37 17.71
N PRO A 65 20.51 7.64 18.02
CA PRO A 65 19.93 8.98 17.88
C PRO A 65 20.74 10.08 18.58
N ASP A 66 21.29 9.78 19.77
CA ASP A 66 22.11 10.74 20.52
C ASP A 66 23.38 11.15 19.77
N HIS A 67 23.95 10.26 18.94
CA HIS A 67 25.12 10.59 18.12
C HIS A 67 24.76 11.57 17.00
N VAL A 68 23.56 11.44 16.42
CA VAL A 68 23.04 12.38 15.41
C VAL A 68 22.74 13.74 16.04
N LEU A 69 22.16 13.76 17.25
CA LEU A 69 21.93 15.00 17.99
C LEU A 69 23.24 15.71 18.37
N GLY A 70 24.29 14.96 18.74
CA GLY A 70 25.63 15.49 18.95
C GLY A 70 26.23 16.06 17.66
N ALA A 71 26.14 15.32 16.56
CA ALA A 71 26.63 15.74 15.25
C ALA A 71 25.96 17.02 14.74
N LEU A 72 24.67 17.21 14.99
CA LEU A 72 23.96 18.45 14.65
C LEU A 72 24.55 19.66 15.37
N ASN A 73 24.87 19.54 16.66
CA ASN A 73 25.52 20.62 17.41
C ASN A 73 26.93 20.92 16.88
N GLU A 74 27.75 19.88 16.65
CA GLU A 74 29.12 20.04 16.16
C GLU A 74 29.20 20.58 14.72
N ALA A 75 28.18 20.31 13.91
CA ALA A 75 28.04 20.85 12.56
C ALA A 75 27.51 22.29 12.53
N GLY A 76 27.14 22.88 13.67
CA GLY A 76 26.59 24.23 13.75
C GLY A 76 25.07 24.32 13.55
N PHE A 77 24.36 23.19 13.55
CA PHE A 77 22.89 23.10 13.42
C PHE A 77 22.20 22.90 14.78
N GLY A 78 22.70 23.56 15.83
CA GLY A 78 22.16 23.41 17.19
C GLY A 78 20.69 23.76 17.31
N ASP A 79 20.20 24.70 16.50
CA ASP A 79 18.80 25.11 16.47
C ASP A 79 17.85 23.97 16.06
N PHE A 80 18.33 22.99 15.28
CA PHE A 80 17.53 21.85 14.83
C PHE A 80 17.39 20.75 15.89
N VAL A 81 18.21 20.78 16.95
CA VAL A 81 18.27 19.73 17.97
C VAL A 81 16.94 19.57 18.70
N ASN A 82 16.23 20.66 18.98
CA ASN A 82 14.96 20.62 19.68
C ASN A 82 13.87 19.94 18.83
N GLU A 83 13.75 20.33 17.56
CA GLU A 83 12.81 19.69 16.63
C GLU A 83 13.15 18.21 16.40
N ALA A 84 14.44 17.88 16.26
CA ALA A 84 14.91 16.51 16.11
C ALA A 84 14.56 15.63 17.33
N LYS A 85 14.59 16.18 18.55
CA LYS A 85 14.18 15.47 19.78
C LYS A 85 12.68 15.17 19.80
N GLU A 86 11.84 16.09 19.34
CA GLU A 86 10.40 15.86 19.24
C GLU A 86 10.08 14.76 18.21
N VAL A 87 10.75 14.79 17.05
CA VAL A 87 10.64 13.71 16.05
C VAL A 87 11.08 12.37 16.64
N LEU A 88 12.21 12.33 17.36
CA LEU A 88 12.70 11.13 18.02
C LEU A 88 11.68 10.58 19.04
N LYS A 89 11.03 11.45 19.81
CA LYS A 89 9.98 11.07 20.75
C LYS A 89 8.80 10.41 20.01
N GLY A 90 8.31 11.03 18.94
CA GLY A 90 7.25 10.46 18.10
C GLY A 90 7.63 9.10 17.49
N CYS A 91 8.88 8.94 17.03
CA CYS A 91 9.38 7.65 16.53
C CYS A 91 9.39 6.56 17.62
N LYS A 92 9.81 6.89 18.85
CA LYS A 92 9.79 5.96 19.99
C LYS A 92 8.37 5.53 20.35
N GLU A 93 7.43 6.48 20.36
CA GLU A 93 6.01 6.21 20.61
C GLU A 93 5.42 5.29 19.53
N MET A 94 5.67 5.58 18.25
CA MET A 94 5.22 4.74 17.14
C MET A 94 5.81 3.32 17.22
N GLN A 95 7.10 3.19 17.54
CA GLN A 95 7.74 1.89 17.72
C GLN A 95 7.14 1.13 18.90
N ALA A 96 6.82 1.80 20.01
CA ALA A 96 6.16 1.20 21.16
C ALA A 96 4.74 0.71 20.80
N GLN A 97 3.96 1.47 20.02
CA GLN A 97 2.64 1.05 19.54
C GLN A 97 2.71 -0.19 18.65
N ARG A 98 3.69 -0.26 17.73
CA ARG A 98 3.91 -1.45 16.89
C ARG A 98 4.23 -2.69 17.75
N ARG A 99 5.07 -2.55 18.78
CA ARG A 99 5.37 -3.64 19.72
C ARG A 99 4.13 -4.09 20.51
N LYS A 100 3.29 -3.15 20.96
CA LYS A 100 2.01 -3.45 21.62
C LYS A 100 1.06 -4.22 20.72
N HIS A 101 1.01 -3.88 19.43
CA HIS A 101 0.19 -4.60 18.46
C HIS A 101 0.69 -6.04 18.25
N SER A 102 2.01 -6.23 18.08
CA SER A 102 2.62 -7.57 17.94
C SER A 102 2.35 -8.44 19.17
N THR A 103 2.63 -7.90 20.35
CA THR A 103 2.43 -8.62 21.62
C THR A 103 0.96 -8.91 21.89
N ARG A 104 0.02 -8.07 21.46
CA ARG A 104 -1.42 -8.38 21.54
C ARG A 104 -1.78 -9.56 20.65
N LEU A 105 -1.23 -9.65 19.44
CA LEU A 105 -1.47 -10.77 18.52
C LEU A 105 -0.94 -12.09 19.09
N GLU A 106 0.22 -12.06 19.74
CA GLU A 106 0.83 -13.24 20.38
C GLU A 106 0.10 -13.67 21.66
N ASN A 107 -0.59 -12.74 22.34
CA ASN A 107 -1.30 -12.99 23.60
C ASN A 107 -2.83 -12.94 23.46
N LEU A 108 -3.38 -13.33 22.31
CA LEU A 108 -4.83 -13.31 22.07
C LEU A 108 -5.64 -14.21 23.03
N GLY A 109 -4.99 -15.08 23.79
CA GLY A 109 -5.62 -15.96 24.79
C GLY A 109 -6.48 -17.08 24.18
N ILE A 110 -6.72 -17.03 22.86
CA ILE A 110 -7.34 -18.10 22.08
C ILE A 110 -6.20 -19.00 21.60
N PRO A 111 -6.23 -20.31 21.93
CA PRO A 111 -5.22 -21.24 21.45
C PRO A 111 -5.24 -21.31 19.92
N GLU A 112 -4.07 -21.50 19.31
CA GLU A 112 -3.90 -21.55 17.86
C GLU A 112 -4.81 -22.60 17.19
N GLU A 113 -5.06 -23.72 17.88
CA GLU A 113 -5.98 -24.77 17.43
C GLU A 113 -7.42 -24.28 17.26
N GLU A 114 -7.92 -23.48 18.20
CA GLU A 114 -9.28 -22.94 18.12
C GLU A 114 -9.39 -21.86 17.03
N LEU A 115 -8.35 -21.05 16.84
CA LEU A 115 -8.28 -20.09 15.73
C LEU A 115 -8.27 -20.81 14.37
N LEU A 116 -7.52 -21.91 14.25
CA LEU A 116 -7.48 -22.72 13.04
C LEU A 116 -8.84 -23.36 12.75
N ARG A 117 -9.51 -23.88 13.78
CA ARG A 117 -10.86 -24.44 13.64
C ARG A 117 -11.85 -23.41 13.10
N GLN A 118 -11.87 -22.21 13.69
CA GLN A 118 -12.73 -21.11 13.24
C GLN A 118 -12.44 -20.69 11.79
N GLN A 119 -11.16 -20.61 11.42
CA GLN A 119 -10.77 -20.33 10.04
C GLN A 119 -11.27 -21.41 9.07
N GLN A 120 -11.11 -22.70 9.41
CA GLN A 120 -11.56 -23.81 8.59
C GLN A 120 -13.08 -23.84 8.41
N GLU A 121 -13.82 -23.53 9.47
CA GLU A 121 -15.29 -23.42 9.44
C GLU A 121 -15.74 -22.29 8.50
N LEU A 122 -15.12 -21.11 8.60
CA LEU A 122 -15.39 -19.99 7.68
C LEU A 122 -15.12 -20.37 6.22
N PHE A 123 -14.01 -21.07 5.95
CA PHE A 123 -13.71 -21.53 4.60
C PHE A 123 -14.68 -22.60 4.10
N ALA A 124 -15.11 -23.52 4.97
CA ALA A 124 -16.09 -24.53 4.61
C ALA A 124 -17.44 -23.89 4.25
N LYS A 125 -17.91 -22.95 5.07
CA LYS A 125 -19.14 -22.21 4.81
C LYS A 125 -19.08 -21.42 3.51
N ALA A 126 -17.97 -20.71 3.25
CA ALA A 126 -17.80 -19.98 2.00
C ALA A 126 -17.84 -20.88 0.75
N ARG A 127 -17.26 -22.10 0.84
CA ARG A 127 -17.34 -23.09 -0.24
C ARG A 127 -18.76 -23.61 -0.46
N GLU A 128 -19.50 -23.87 0.62
CA GLU A 128 -20.88 -24.33 0.51
C GLU A 128 -21.78 -23.27 -0.13
N GLU A 129 -21.64 -22.01 0.30
CA GLU A 129 -22.37 -20.89 -0.31
C GLU A 129 -22.05 -20.76 -1.81
N GLN A 130 -20.78 -20.90 -2.21
CA GLN A 130 -20.40 -20.90 -3.63
C GLN A 130 -21.05 -22.03 -4.41
N LEU A 131 -21.02 -23.27 -3.88
CA LEU A 131 -21.66 -24.42 -4.52
C LEU A 131 -23.18 -24.23 -4.62
N GLN A 132 -23.82 -23.65 -3.60
CA GLN A 132 -25.25 -23.35 -3.65
C GLN A 132 -25.58 -22.32 -4.71
N VAL A 133 -24.79 -21.24 -4.82
CA VAL A 133 -24.95 -20.23 -5.87
C VAL A 133 -24.74 -20.84 -7.25
N GLU A 134 -23.69 -21.64 -7.43
CA GLU A 134 -23.41 -22.34 -8.70
C GLU A 134 -24.55 -23.29 -9.07
N THR A 135 -25.06 -24.05 -8.10
CA THR A 135 -26.20 -24.96 -8.30
C THR A 135 -27.47 -24.20 -8.69
N GLN A 136 -27.77 -23.09 -8.01
CA GLN A 136 -28.92 -22.24 -8.33
C GLN A 136 -28.81 -21.62 -9.73
N GLN A 137 -27.63 -21.14 -10.10
CA GLN A 137 -27.36 -20.62 -11.45
C GLN A 137 -27.55 -21.71 -12.51
N TRP A 138 -27.03 -22.91 -12.27
CA TRP A 138 -27.18 -24.02 -13.20
C TRP A 138 -28.66 -24.40 -13.41
N GLN A 139 -29.44 -24.45 -12.32
CA GLN A 139 -30.88 -24.71 -12.39
C GLN A 139 -31.63 -23.62 -13.17
N GLN A 140 -31.29 -22.34 -12.97
CA GLN A 140 -31.88 -21.23 -13.73
C GLN A 140 -31.57 -21.34 -15.21
N ILE A 141 -30.31 -21.62 -15.58
CA ILE A 141 -29.90 -21.81 -16.97
C ILE A 141 -30.66 -22.98 -17.61
N GLN A 142 -30.77 -24.12 -16.92
CA GLN A 142 -31.52 -25.26 -17.43
C GLN A 142 -33.01 -24.93 -17.65
N ALA A 143 -33.64 -24.25 -16.68
CA ALA A 143 -35.04 -23.84 -16.81
C ALA A 143 -35.25 -22.84 -17.96
N GLU A 144 -34.33 -21.90 -18.15
CA GLU A 144 -34.38 -20.94 -19.25
C GLU A 144 -34.18 -21.60 -20.61
N VAL A 145 -33.26 -22.57 -20.71
CA VAL A 145 -33.05 -23.38 -21.93
C VAL A 145 -34.31 -24.20 -22.26
N GLN A 146 -34.92 -24.86 -21.28
CA GLN A 146 -36.13 -25.66 -21.49
C GLN A 146 -37.32 -24.80 -21.92
N LYS A 147 -37.49 -23.63 -21.30
CA LYS A 147 -38.53 -22.67 -21.70
C LYS A 147 -38.33 -22.18 -23.13
N LYS A 148 -37.10 -21.87 -23.55
CA LYS A 148 -36.79 -21.47 -24.93
C LYS A 148 -37.12 -22.57 -25.94
N LEU A 149 -36.80 -23.83 -25.62
CA LEU A 149 -37.16 -24.98 -26.45
C LEU A 149 -38.69 -25.16 -26.58
N GLU A 150 -39.44 -24.96 -25.50
CA GLU A 150 -40.90 -25.02 -25.52
C GLU A 150 -41.54 -23.87 -26.33
N GLU A 151 -40.99 -22.66 -26.24
CA GLU A 151 -41.41 -21.50 -27.03
C GLU A 151 -41.11 -21.69 -28.53
N GLU A 152 -39.94 -22.24 -28.87
CA GLU A 152 -39.57 -22.60 -30.25
C GLU A 152 -40.50 -23.67 -30.81
N ASN A 153 -40.84 -24.70 -30.03
CA ASN A 153 -41.76 -25.77 -30.44
C ASN A 153 -43.22 -25.27 -30.59
N ARG A 154 -43.65 -24.29 -29.78
CA ARG A 154 -44.94 -23.58 -29.97
C ARG A 154 -44.94 -22.72 -31.24
N GLY A 155 -43.81 -22.13 -31.61
CA GLY A 155 -43.64 -21.38 -32.86
C GLY A 155 -43.80 -22.24 -34.11
N SER A 156 -43.30 -23.48 -34.10
CA SER A 156 -43.40 -24.40 -35.25
C SER A 156 -44.78 -25.05 -35.45
N THR A 157 -45.67 -25.05 -34.45
CA THR A 157 -47.01 -25.66 -34.56
C THR A 157 -48.06 -24.72 -35.21
N SER A 158 -47.76 -23.41 -35.35
CA SER A 158 -48.71 -22.43 -35.92
C SER A 158 -48.61 -22.23 -37.45
N THR A 159 -47.68 -22.89 -38.15
CA THR A 159 -47.53 -22.81 -39.62
C THR A 159 -48.05 -24.04 -40.37
N ALA A 160 -48.77 -24.94 -39.69
CA ALA A 160 -49.22 -26.21 -40.29
C ALA A 160 -50.73 -26.46 -40.14
N VAL A 161 -51.58 -25.44 -40.36
CA VAL A 161 -53.01 -25.64 -40.65
C VAL A 161 -53.50 -24.47 -41.52
N VAL A 162 -54.36 -24.76 -42.51
CA VAL A 162 -55.04 -23.94 -43.55
C VAL A 162 -54.13 -23.50 -44.73
N ASP A 163 -54.33 -23.88 -46.00
CA ASP A 163 -55.53 -24.26 -46.77
C ASP A 163 -55.21 -25.34 -47.85
N GLU A 164 -55.98 -26.43 -47.89
CA GLU A 164 -56.23 -27.26 -49.07
C GLU A 164 -57.75 -27.31 -49.31
N ASP A 165 -58.14 -27.30 -50.59
CA ASP A 165 -59.48 -27.44 -51.20
C ASP A 165 -60.35 -26.15 -51.19
N ASP A 166 -61.02 -25.69 -52.25
CA ASP A 166 -61.35 -26.21 -53.59
C ASP A 166 -62.09 -25.05 -54.32
N ASP A 167 -61.91 -24.81 -55.63
CA ASP A 167 -63.02 -24.31 -56.46
C ASP A 167 -62.86 -24.70 -57.94
N TYR A 168 -63.90 -25.34 -58.45
CA TYR A 168 -64.05 -25.89 -59.79
C TYR A 168 -65.20 -25.13 -60.48
N SER A 169 -64.89 -24.32 -61.50
CA SER A 169 -65.74 -24.05 -62.67
C SER A 169 -64.96 -23.35 -63.78
#